data_AF-A0A8H5GJ34-F1
#
_entry.id   AF-A0A8H5GJ34-F1
#
_cell.length_a   1.000
_cell.length_b   1.000
_cell.length_c   1.000
_cell.angle_alpha   90.00
_cell.angle_beta   90.00
_cell.angle_gamma   90.00
#
_symmetry.space_group_name_H-M   'P 1'
#
loop_
_entity.id
_entity.type
_entity.pdbx_description
1 polymer ?
#
loop_
_entity_poly.entity_id
_entity_poly.type
_entity_poly.pdbx_seq_one_letter_code
_entity_poly.pdbx_strand_id
1 'polypeptide(L)'
;MSAQPTQSSFQYPPSGRSSYPSFLSFQESILLQLTWAWHGFVDAFRWDVVASTVASDAEIRANFAKSMILNGVALTSIYTFDWLLLPLISDRGDRDQQNWLHRNVGWFYQVLWLFPVIGLSFYLNSSWCTLIAKRTYALQYGNRGSAPQQPATYTGMLKSIATSAYRAVMVLTSVIVSFALGNVPYLGPVIGFLFFCWVDAYYCFEFVWIARGMSLARRIRHLEERWAYYLMFGLPSAALCTWGSTLANAALFALVFPMFIIMAMHARPLPIDPYSPIASSQSDVVRHPSPFVPIRLPIFALVLFLNDWIVKILTVGGGNSRSSRGRAFSDAAENAEEGSVLFDARRKSSETKPTRARINLGRRKLD
;
A
#
# COMPACT_ATOMS: atom_id res chain seq x y z
N MET A 1 -15.38 -19.64 66.18
CA MET A 1 -14.97 -20.16 64.86
C MET A 1 -16.24 -20.46 64.06
N SER A 2 -16.73 -19.48 63.30
CA SER A 2 -17.92 -19.58 62.46
C SER A 2 -17.47 -19.68 61.01
N ALA A 3 -17.68 -20.83 60.38
CA ALA A 3 -17.34 -21.05 58.98
C ALA A 3 -18.30 -20.27 58.07
N GLN A 4 -17.76 -19.40 57.21
CA GLN A 4 -18.50 -18.77 56.12
C GLN A 4 -18.69 -19.80 54.99
N PRO A 5 -19.88 -19.88 54.36
CA PRO A 5 -20.05 -20.73 53.19
C PRO A 5 -19.38 -20.09 51.98
N THR A 6 -18.51 -20.86 51.34
CA THR A 6 -17.95 -20.56 50.01
C THR A 6 -19.08 -20.44 49.00
N GLN A 7 -19.32 -19.23 48.49
CA GLN A 7 -20.17 -19.02 47.31
C GLN A 7 -19.48 -19.63 46.09
N SER A 8 -19.92 -20.82 45.69
CA SER A 8 -19.62 -21.38 44.39
C SER A 8 -20.37 -20.54 43.33
N SER A 9 -19.62 -19.76 42.56
CA SER A 9 -20.14 -19.10 41.37
C SER A 9 -20.57 -20.16 40.36
N PHE A 10 -21.88 -20.45 40.30
CA PHE A 10 -22.45 -21.28 39.24
C PHE A 10 -22.29 -20.56 37.90
N GLN A 11 -21.28 -20.95 37.14
CA GLN A 11 -21.09 -20.51 35.77
C GLN A 11 -22.08 -21.28 34.90
N TYR A 12 -23.19 -20.64 34.54
CA TYR A 12 -24.18 -21.21 33.63
C TYR A 12 -23.50 -21.62 32.31
N PRO A 13 -23.87 -22.77 31.71
CA PRO A 13 -23.35 -23.15 30.41
C PRO A 13 -23.70 -22.07 29.37
N PRO A 14 -22.78 -21.72 28.46
CA PRO A 14 -23.05 -20.71 27.43
C PRO A 14 -24.26 -21.15 26.60
N SER A 15 -25.28 -20.31 26.55
CA SER A 15 -26.49 -20.54 25.77
C SER A 15 -26.13 -20.79 24.29
N GLY A 16 -26.82 -21.68 23.57
CA GLY A 16 -26.56 -21.91 22.13
C GLY A 16 -26.73 -20.68 21.22
N ARG A 17 -27.17 -19.53 21.77
CA ARG A 17 -27.17 -18.23 21.11
C ARG A 17 -25.81 -17.51 21.17
N SER A 18 -24.98 -17.77 22.18
CA SER A 18 -23.64 -17.17 22.30
C SER A 18 -22.60 -17.82 21.37
N SER A 19 -22.94 -18.92 20.70
CA SER A 19 -22.11 -19.54 19.65
C SER A 19 -22.32 -18.92 18.27
N TYR A 20 -23.34 -18.08 18.07
CA TYR A 20 -23.55 -17.39 16.80
C TYR A 20 -22.75 -16.08 16.75
N PRO A 21 -22.06 -15.80 15.63
CA PRO A 21 -21.40 -14.51 15.43
C PRO A 21 -22.45 -13.40 15.50
N SER A 22 -22.16 -12.38 16.31
CA SER A 22 -23.00 -11.19 16.38
C SER A 22 -22.60 -10.23 15.26
N PHE A 23 -23.59 -9.68 14.57
CA PHE A 23 -23.38 -8.78 13.44
C PHE A 23 -23.88 -7.38 13.76
N LEU A 24 -23.16 -6.37 13.25
CA LEU A 24 -23.64 -5.00 13.19
C LEU A 24 -24.79 -4.89 12.20
N SER A 25 -25.65 -3.89 12.42
CA SER A 25 -26.68 -3.58 11.44
C SER A 25 -26.05 -3.13 10.12
N PHE A 26 -26.81 -3.27 9.02
CA PHE A 26 -26.36 -2.85 7.69
C PHE A 26 -26.02 -1.35 7.64
N GLN A 27 -26.84 -0.52 8.29
CA GLN A 27 -26.65 0.93 8.35
C GLN A 27 -25.38 1.29 9.12
N GLU A 28 -25.15 0.70 10.29
CA GLU A 28 -23.92 0.91 11.06
C GLU A 28 -22.68 0.48 10.27
N SER A 29 -22.78 -0.64 9.56
CA SER A 29 -21.67 -1.15 8.73
C SER A 29 -21.33 -0.22 7.57
N ILE A 30 -22.34 0.36 6.91
CA ILE A 30 -22.13 1.37 5.86
C ILE A 30 -21.55 2.65 6.45
N LEU A 31 -22.09 3.15 7.55
CA LEU A 31 -21.61 4.37 8.21
C LEU A 31 -20.14 4.23 8.64
N LEU A 32 -19.76 3.05 9.14
CA LEU A 32 -18.36 2.74 9.44
C LEU A 32 -17.47 2.79 8.19
N GLN A 33 -17.90 2.16 7.09
CA GLN A 33 -17.15 2.20 5.83
C GLN A 33 -17.01 3.64 5.30
N LEU A 34 -18.08 4.44 5.35
CA LEU A 34 -18.05 5.85 4.97
C LEU A 34 -17.12 6.67 5.87
N THR A 35 -17.08 6.37 7.16
CA THR A 35 -16.17 7.02 8.11
C THR A 35 -14.72 6.66 7.78
N TRP A 36 -14.42 5.40 7.49
CA TRP A 36 -13.08 4.97 7.10
C TRP A 36 -12.65 5.55 5.76
N ALA A 37 -13.58 5.62 4.79
CA ALA A 37 -13.41 6.34 3.53
C ALA A 37 -13.08 7.82 3.77
N TRP A 38 -13.83 8.50 4.64
CA TRP A 38 -13.57 9.89 4.98
C TRP A 38 -12.18 10.09 5.61
N HIS A 39 -11.78 9.21 6.53
CA HIS A 39 -10.43 9.24 7.09
C HIS A 39 -9.34 9.05 6.02
N GLY A 40 -9.55 8.15 5.06
CA GLY A 40 -8.64 7.96 3.93
C GLY A 40 -8.52 9.22 3.08
N PHE A 41 -9.64 9.89 2.82
CA PHE A 41 -9.68 11.16 2.10
C PHE A 41 -8.94 12.27 2.84
N VAL A 42 -9.19 12.45 4.13
CA VAL A 42 -8.52 13.46 4.96
C VAL A 42 -7.01 13.21 5.01
N ASP A 43 -6.58 11.95 5.17
CA ASP A 43 -5.16 11.60 5.18
C ASP A 43 -4.45 11.90 3.85
N ALA A 44 -5.17 11.86 2.73
CA ALA A 44 -4.65 12.23 1.41
C ALA A 44 -4.51 13.74 1.17
N PHE A 45 -5.06 14.58 2.05
CA PHE A 45 -4.96 16.04 1.98
C PHE A 45 -4.07 16.66 3.08
N ARG A 46 -3.29 15.85 3.80
CA ARG A 46 -2.39 16.33 4.86
C ARG A 46 -1.07 16.89 4.33
N TRP A 47 -1.17 17.95 3.55
CA TRP A 47 -0.04 18.70 3.00
C TRP A 47 0.84 19.34 4.08
N ASP A 48 0.26 19.65 5.24
CA ASP A 48 0.95 20.13 6.44
C ASP A 48 2.07 19.16 6.87
N VAL A 49 1.79 17.86 6.83
CA VAL A 49 2.74 16.82 7.22
C VAL A 49 3.84 16.66 6.19
N VAL A 50 3.54 16.81 4.91
CA VAL A 50 4.55 16.82 3.85
C VAL A 50 5.50 17.98 4.05
N ALA A 51 4.97 19.21 4.22
CA ALA A 51 5.77 20.41 4.44
C ALA A 51 6.64 20.29 5.70
N SER A 52 6.06 19.85 6.81
CA SER A 52 6.77 19.65 8.08
C SER A 52 7.89 18.61 7.95
N THR A 53 7.61 17.46 7.32
CA THR A 53 8.58 16.37 7.19
C THR A 53 9.76 16.79 6.31
N VAL A 54 9.47 17.43 5.16
CA VAL A 54 10.49 17.94 4.23
C VAL A 54 11.31 19.07 4.85
N ALA A 55 10.70 19.94 5.66
CA ALA A 55 11.44 20.99 6.36
C ALA A 55 12.37 20.42 7.45
N SER A 56 11.92 19.37 8.16
CA SER A 56 12.59 18.83 9.34
C SER A 56 13.90 18.07 9.06
N ASP A 57 14.01 17.37 7.93
CA ASP A 57 15.15 16.49 7.65
C ASP A 57 15.81 16.83 6.29
N ALA A 58 17.12 17.08 6.32
CA ALA A 58 17.89 17.50 5.15
C ALA A 58 18.05 16.38 4.10
N GLU A 59 18.07 15.12 4.52
CA GLU A 59 18.16 13.97 3.61
C GLU A 59 16.83 13.77 2.87
N ILE A 60 15.70 13.86 3.60
CA ILE A 60 14.37 13.84 2.98
C ILE A 60 14.25 15.00 2.00
N ARG A 61 14.62 16.22 2.41
CA ARG A 61 14.55 17.42 1.57
C ARG A 61 15.36 17.29 0.29
N ALA A 62 16.59 16.80 0.37
CA ALA A 62 17.45 16.66 -0.80
C ALA A 62 16.87 15.65 -1.81
N ASN A 63 16.38 14.50 -1.33
CA ASN A 63 15.78 13.48 -2.20
C ASN A 63 14.43 13.93 -2.78
N PHE A 64 13.63 14.64 -1.99
CA PHE A 64 12.38 15.24 -2.44
C PHE A 64 12.64 16.28 -3.54
N ALA A 65 13.61 17.18 -3.35
CA ALA A 65 13.98 18.18 -4.35
C ALA A 65 14.48 17.55 -5.65
N LYS A 66 15.32 16.49 -5.59
CA LYS A 66 15.78 15.75 -6.77
C LYS A 66 14.60 15.18 -7.57
N SER A 67 13.65 14.56 -6.89
CA SER A 67 12.42 14.04 -7.52
C SER A 67 11.58 15.15 -8.16
N MET A 68 11.33 16.24 -7.45
CA MET A 68 10.53 17.36 -7.95
C MET A 68 11.19 18.04 -9.16
N ILE A 69 12.51 18.23 -9.15
CA ILE A 69 13.25 18.81 -10.28
C ILE A 69 13.19 17.88 -11.48
N LEU A 70 13.49 16.58 -11.30
CA LEU A 70 13.48 15.61 -12.39
C LEU A 70 12.10 15.55 -13.07
N ASN A 71 11.05 15.37 -12.27
CA ASN A 71 9.69 15.21 -12.80
C ASN A 71 9.11 16.55 -13.28
N GLY A 72 9.47 17.68 -12.67
CA GLY A 72 9.07 19.02 -13.11
C GLY A 72 9.69 19.40 -14.45
N VAL A 73 10.97 19.10 -14.68
CA VAL A 73 11.63 19.26 -15.98
C VAL A 73 10.98 18.35 -17.02
N ALA A 74 10.71 17.09 -16.67
CA ALA A 74 10.02 16.15 -17.57
C ALA A 74 8.63 16.68 -17.97
N LEU A 75 7.82 17.10 -17.00
CA LEU A 75 6.48 17.63 -17.24
C LEU A 75 6.50 18.92 -18.08
N THR A 76 7.43 19.83 -17.78
CA THR A 76 7.63 21.06 -18.56
C THR A 76 8.01 20.71 -19.99
N SER A 77 8.93 19.74 -20.19
CA SER A 77 9.34 19.31 -21.53
C SER A 77 8.17 18.75 -22.34
N ILE A 78 7.32 17.93 -21.72
CA ILE A 78 6.13 17.32 -22.36
C ILE A 78 5.16 18.42 -22.79
N TYR A 79 4.79 19.33 -21.90
CA TYR A 79 3.86 20.40 -22.26
C TYR A 79 4.44 21.39 -23.28
N THR A 80 5.74 21.69 -23.22
CA THR A 80 6.38 22.53 -24.25
C THR A 80 6.36 21.86 -25.62
N PHE A 81 6.54 20.53 -25.69
CA PHE A 81 6.41 19.79 -26.93
C PHE A 81 4.96 19.83 -27.46
N ASP A 82 3.99 19.58 -26.59
CA ASP A 82 2.58 19.52 -26.96
C ASP A 82 2.03 20.88 -27.41
N TRP A 83 2.41 21.97 -26.74
CA TRP A 83 1.87 23.31 -27.01
C TRP A 83 2.64 24.09 -28.08
N LEU A 84 3.96 23.91 -28.19
CA LEU A 84 4.78 24.73 -29.08
C LEU A 84 5.15 24.01 -30.38
N LEU A 85 5.48 22.71 -30.32
CA LEU A 85 6.02 21.99 -31.48
C LEU A 85 4.93 21.35 -32.35
N LEU A 86 3.88 20.77 -31.76
CA LEU A 86 2.76 20.20 -32.53
C LEU A 86 2.12 21.21 -33.52
N PRO A 87 1.74 22.44 -33.12
CA PRO A 87 1.13 23.38 -34.07
C PRO A 87 2.13 23.88 -35.13
N LEU A 88 3.41 24.08 -34.78
CA LEU A 88 4.43 24.54 -35.72
C LEU A 88 4.78 23.50 -36.80
N ILE A 89 4.74 22.21 -36.44
CA ILE A 89 5.05 21.11 -37.35
C ILE A 89 3.85 20.81 -38.27
N SER A 90 2.62 20.90 -37.74
CA SER A 90 1.39 20.71 -38.54
C SER A 90 1.19 21.79 -39.60
N ASP A 91 1.72 23.00 -39.38
CA ASP A 91 1.49 24.16 -40.26
C ASP A 91 2.53 24.28 -41.40
N ARG A 92 3.63 23.50 -41.39
CA ARG A 92 4.78 23.72 -42.29
C ARG A 92 5.30 22.50 -43.10
N GLY A 93 4.72 21.31 -42.97
CA GLY A 93 5.32 20.08 -43.54
C GLY A 93 4.51 19.38 -44.65
N ASP A 94 5.14 19.19 -45.82
CA ASP A 94 4.68 18.30 -46.89
C ASP A 94 4.39 16.88 -46.37
N ARG A 95 3.15 16.42 -46.56
CA ARG A 95 2.57 15.23 -45.91
C ARG A 95 3.30 13.92 -46.22
N ASP A 96 4.03 13.82 -47.33
CA ASP A 96 4.59 12.54 -47.80
C ASP A 96 6.01 12.24 -47.30
N GLN A 97 6.88 13.25 -47.09
CA GLN A 97 8.23 13.04 -46.56
C GLN A 97 8.22 12.82 -45.03
N GLN A 98 7.28 13.47 -44.32
CA GLN A 98 7.08 13.30 -42.88
C GLN A 98 6.63 11.87 -42.52
N ASN A 99 5.78 11.25 -43.34
CA ASN A 99 5.22 9.93 -43.07
C ASN A 99 6.27 8.80 -43.08
N TRP A 100 7.34 8.92 -43.86
CA TRP A 100 8.41 7.91 -43.91
C TRP A 100 9.41 8.06 -42.75
N LEU A 101 9.83 9.29 -42.45
CA LEU A 101 10.75 9.60 -41.35
C LEU A 101 10.08 9.40 -39.98
N HIS A 102 8.85 9.87 -39.76
CA HIS A 102 8.14 9.63 -38.49
C HIS A 102 7.84 8.14 -38.26
N ARG A 103 7.57 7.36 -39.32
CA ARG A 103 7.20 5.95 -39.17
C ARG A 103 8.40 5.05 -38.87
N ASN A 104 9.54 5.25 -39.54
CA ASN A 104 10.73 4.40 -39.34
C ASN A 104 11.71 4.98 -38.30
N VAL A 105 11.99 6.28 -38.32
CA VAL A 105 12.91 6.94 -37.37
C VAL A 105 12.21 7.29 -36.06
N GLY A 106 10.92 7.65 -36.11
CA GLY A 106 10.13 7.95 -34.91
C GLY A 106 9.96 6.74 -34.00
N TRP A 107 9.69 5.54 -34.54
CA TRP A 107 9.63 4.31 -33.75
C TRP A 107 11.00 3.98 -33.12
N PHE A 108 12.09 4.13 -33.89
CA PHE A 108 13.44 3.87 -33.41
C PHE A 108 13.85 4.83 -32.28
N TYR A 109 13.56 6.12 -32.43
CA TYR A 109 13.77 7.15 -31.41
C TYR A 109 12.90 6.91 -30.16
N GLN A 110 11.63 6.58 -30.37
CA GLN A 110 10.70 6.32 -29.26
C GLN A 110 11.11 5.07 -28.47
N VAL A 111 11.60 4.03 -29.15
CA VAL A 111 11.98 2.78 -28.51
C VAL A 111 13.36 2.80 -27.90
N LEU A 112 14.37 3.29 -28.62
CA LEU A 112 15.77 3.23 -28.16
C LEU A 112 16.21 4.45 -27.35
N TRP A 113 15.43 5.54 -27.35
CA TRP A 113 15.76 6.74 -26.59
C TRP A 113 14.68 7.09 -25.55
N LEU A 114 13.43 7.28 -25.97
CA LEU A 114 12.38 7.72 -25.03
C LEU A 114 12.09 6.67 -23.96
N PHE A 115 11.93 5.38 -24.30
CA PHE A 115 11.69 4.35 -23.28
C PHE A 115 12.84 4.20 -22.27
N PRO A 116 14.13 4.13 -22.67
CA PRO A 116 15.23 4.10 -21.72
C PRO A 116 15.30 5.34 -20.82
N VAL A 117 15.08 6.53 -21.37
CA VAL A 117 15.08 7.78 -20.59
C VAL A 117 13.93 7.79 -19.58
N ILE A 118 12.72 7.39 -19.98
CA ILE A 118 11.56 7.28 -19.09
C ILE A 118 11.82 6.21 -18.01
N GLY A 119 12.37 5.05 -18.40
CA GLY A 119 12.70 3.96 -17.49
C GLY A 119 13.75 4.37 -16.45
N LEU A 120 14.81 5.08 -16.87
CA LEU A 120 15.83 5.60 -15.97
C LEU A 120 15.26 6.66 -15.03
N SER A 121 14.44 7.59 -15.54
CA SER A 121 13.77 8.60 -14.74
C SER A 121 12.87 7.97 -13.68
N PHE A 122 12.04 6.99 -14.08
CA PHE A 122 11.19 6.24 -13.18
C PHE A 122 12.00 5.48 -12.12
N TYR A 123 13.11 4.84 -12.51
CA TYR A 123 13.99 4.12 -11.59
C TYR A 123 14.64 5.04 -10.56
N LEU A 124 15.16 6.19 -10.99
CA LEU A 124 15.74 7.20 -10.10
C LEU A 124 14.68 7.76 -9.15
N ASN A 125 13.50 8.08 -9.66
CA ASN A 125 12.38 8.57 -8.87
C ASN A 125 11.97 7.56 -7.79
N SER A 126 11.81 6.29 -8.16
CA SER A 126 11.48 5.20 -7.24
C SER A 126 12.57 4.96 -6.19
N SER A 127 13.84 5.12 -6.57
CA SER A 127 14.98 5.01 -5.65
C SER A 127 14.99 6.12 -4.59
N TRP A 128 14.75 7.38 -4.98
CA TRP A 128 14.63 8.49 -4.04
C TRP A 128 13.39 8.36 -3.15
N CYS A 129 12.26 7.91 -3.72
CA CYS A 129 11.04 7.59 -2.96
C CYS A 129 11.29 6.51 -1.90
N THR A 130 12.05 5.46 -2.24
CA THR A 130 12.46 4.43 -1.29
C THR A 130 13.28 5.00 -0.15
N LEU A 131 14.18 5.95 -0.44
CA LEU A 131 15.02 6.58 0.57
C LEU A 131 14.21 7.50 1.49
N ILE A 132 13.34 8.34 0.91
CA ILE A 132 12.37 9.16 1.66
C ILE A 132 11.54 8.29 2.60
N ALA A 133 10.99 7.19 2.07
CA ALA A 133 10.19 6.25 2.82
C ALA A 133 10.95 5.65 4.01
N LYS A 134 12.14 5.09 3.78
CA LYS A 134 12.97 4.49 4.83
C LYS A 134 13.34 5.50 5.91
N ARG A 135 13.72 6.72 5.51
CA ARG A 135 14.11 7.78 6.44
C ARG A 135 12.93 8.28 7.26
N THR A 136 11.79 8.55 6.61
CA THR A 136 10.55 8.95 7.29
C THR A 136 10.12 7.90 8.31
N TYR A 137 10.18 6.62 7.92
CA TYR A 137 9.86 5.52 8.82
C TYR A 137 10.83 5.41 10.01
N ALA A 138 12.13 5.58 9.77
CA ALA A 138 13.15 5.58 10.84
C ALA A 138 12.98 6.75 11.82
N LEU A 139 12.53 7.92 11.35
CA LEU A 139 12.20 9.07 12.20
C LEU A 139 10.97 8.81 13.09
N GLN A 140 9.96 8.12 12.56
CA GLN A 140 8.71 7.85 13.29
C GLN A 140 8.83 6.71 14.31
N TYR A 141 9.48 5.61 13.95
CA TYR A 141 9.51 4.37 14.75
C TYR A 141 10.90 4.09 15.36
N GLY A 142 11.86 4.99 15.13
CA GLY A 142 13.25 4.82 15.51
C GLY A 142 14.01 3.84 14.59
N ASN A 143 15.34 3.88 14.66
CA ASN A 143 16.23 3.08 13.81
C ASN A 143 16.10 1.55 14.02
N ARG A 144 15.38 1.13 15.07
CA ARG A 144 15.10 -0.28 15.41
C ARG A 144 13.74 -0.78 14.89
N GLY A 145 12.87 0.13 14.42
CA GLY A 145 11.56 -0.25 13.90
C GLY A 145 11.59 -0.77 12.46
N SER A 146 12.68 -0.52 11.73
CA SER A 146 12.84 -0.93 10.33
C SER A 146 13.05 -2.43 10.24
N ALA A 147 12.34 -3.09 9.32
CA ALA A 147 12.51 -4.53 9.13
C ALA A 147 13.99 -4.87 8.85
N PRO A 148 14.54 -5.92 9.49
CA PRO A 148 15.91 -6.33 9.24
C PRO A 148 16.10 -6.63 7.76
N GLN A 149 17.11 -6.02 7.13
CA GLN A 149 17.50 -6.37 5.78
C GLN A 149 17.76 -7.87 5.73
N GLN A 150 17.14 -8.56 4.76
CA GLN A 150 17.34 -10.01 4.63
C GLN A 150 18.83 -10.30 4.59
N PRO A 151 19.30 -11.33 5.32
CA PRO A 151 20.71 -11.68 5.35
C PRO A 151 21.21 -11.90 3.92
N ALA A 152 22.47 -11.50 3.65
CA ALA A 152 23.13 -11.62 2.36
C ALA A 152 23.47 -13.09 2.02
N THR A 153 22.45 -13.94 2.05
CA THR A 153 22.48 -15.33 1.60
C THR A 153 22.01 -15.37 0.15
N TYR A 154 22.60 -16.24 -0.67
CA TYR A 154 22.19 -16.45 -2.06
C TYR A 154 20.68 -16.69 -2.22
N THR A 155 20.08 -17.47 -1.32
CA THR A 155 18.63 -17.72 -1.28
C THR A 155 17.82 -16.46 -0.97
N GLY A 156 18.31 -15.59 -0.08
CA GLY A 156 17.72 -14.28 0.23
C GLY A 156 17.79 -13.33 -0.97
N MET A 157 18.94 -13.30 -1.66
CA MET A 157 19.10 -12.51 -2.88
C MET A 157 18.13 -12.95 -3.97
N LEU A 158 18.03 -14.25 -4.26
CA LEU A 158 17.06 -14.78 -5.23
C LEU A 158 15.62 -14.45 -4.85
N LYS A 159 15.26 -14.57 -3.56
CA LYS A 159 13.93 -14.20 -3.07
C LYS A 159 13.64 -12.71 -3.26
N SER A 160 14.62 -11.84 -3.03
CA SER A 160 14.50 -10.40 -3.23
C SER A 160 14.29 -10.03 -4.70
N ILE A 161 15.01 -10.68 -5.60
CA ILE A 161 14.88 -10.49 -7.06
C ILE A 161 13.50 -10.98 -7.51
N ALA A 162 13.08 -12.17 -7.09
CA ALA A 162 11.77 -12.71 -7.43
C ALA A 162 10.64 -11.81 -6.92
N THR A 163 10.77 -11.29 -5.70
CA THR A 163 9.78 -10.34 -5.14
C THR A 163 9.74 -9.05 -5.94
N SER A 164 10.90 -8.51 -6.32
CA SER A 164 10.98 -7.29 -7.15
C SER A 164 10.38 -7.50 -8.54
N ALA A 165 10.67 -8.63 -9.19
CA ALA A 165 10.12 -8.98 -10.49
C ALA A 165 8.60 -9.14 -10.42
N TYR A 166 8.09 -9.84 -9.40
CA TYR A 166 6.64 -10.00 -9.21
C TYR A 166 5.94 -8.65 -9.02
N ARG A 167 6.54 -7.73 -8.24
CA ARG A 167 6.01 -6.38 -8.07
C ARG A 167 5.92 -5.64 -9.41
N ALA A 168 6.97 -5.70 -10.23
CA ALA A 168 6.97 -5.06 -11.55
C ALA A 168 5.89 -5.66 -12.47
N VAL A 169 5.73 -6.98 -12.47
CA VAL A 169 4.67 -7.67 -13.23
C VAL A 169 3.29 -7.24 -12.72
N MET A 170 3.08 -7.21 -11.41
CA MET A 170 1.84 -6.73 -10.80
C MET A 170 1.53 -5.28 -11.20
N VAL A 171 2.56 -4.44 -11.32
CA VAL A 171 2.38 -3.06 -11.76
C VAL A 171 1.85 -2.99 -13.18
N LEU A 172 2.56 -3.67 -14.07
CA LEU A 172 2.23 -3.68 -15.48
C LEU A 172 0.83 -4.25 -15.72
N THR A 173 0.49 -5.38 -15.08
CA THR A 173 -0.83 -5.99 -15.22
C THR A 173 -1.93 -5.13 -14.62
N SER A 174 -1.68 -4.45 -13.50
CA SER A 174 -2.67 -3.52 -12.91
C SER A 174 -2.95 -2.33 -13.83
N VAL A 175 -1.93 -1.75 -14.47
CA VAL A 175 -2.14 -0.65 -15.43
C VAL A 175 -2.93 -1.13 -16.66
N ILE A 176 -2.58 -2.30 -17.21
CA ILE A 176 -3.30 -2.89 -18.35
C ILE A 176 -4.76 -3.17 -18.00
N VAL A 177 -5.03 -3.74 -16.82
CA VAL A 177 -6.39 -4.00 -16.34
C VAL A 177 -7.17 -2.71 -16.15
N SER A 178 -6.57 -1.67 -15.57
CA SER A 178 -7.21 -0.36 -15.41
C SER A 178 -7.67 0.21 -16.76
N PHE A 179 -6.79 0.16 -17.76
CA PHE A 179 -7.10 0.61 -19.12
C PHE A 179 -8.18 -0.26 -19.78
N ALA A 180 -8.09 -1.59 -19.65
CA ALA A 180 -9.08 -2.51 -20.20
C ALA A 180 -10.48 -2.30 -19.59
N LEU A 181 -10.57 -2.10 -18.27
CA LEU A 181 -11.81 -1.78 -17.58
C LEU A 181 -12.40 -0.45 -18.07
N GLY A 182 -11.56 0.56 -18.29
CA GLY A 182 -11.96 1.87 -18.83
C GLY A 182 -12.61 1.81 -20.22
N ASN A 183 -12.27 0.81 -21.04
CA ASN A 183 -12.81 0.63 -22.39
C ASN A 183 -14.18 -0.06 -22.43
N VAL A 184 -14.74 -0.49 -21.29
CA VAL A 184 -16.07 -1.11 -21.24
C VAL A 184 -17.17 -0.04 -21.37
N PRO A 185 -18.19 -0.22 -22.23
CA PRO A 185 -19.22 0.81 -22.41
C PRO A 185 -20.04 1.08 -21.14
N TYR A 186 -20.53 2.31 -21.00
CA TYR A 186 -21.35 2.85 -19.89
C TYR A 186 -20.65 2.97 -18.52
N LEU A 187 -20.29 1.85 -17.89
CA LEU A 187 -19.73 1.83 -16.52
C LEU A 187 -18.21 1.66 -16.48
N GLY A 188 -17.58 1.34 -17.61
CA GLY A 188 -16.14 1.06 -17.68
C GLY A 188 -15.26 2.20 -17.18
N PRO A 189 -15.44 3.46 -17.63
CA PRO A 189 -14.61 4.58 -17.19
C PRO A 189 -14.65 4.77 -15.67
N VAL A 190 -15.82 4.63 -15.06
CA VAL A 190 -15.99 4.78 -13.60
C VAL A 190 -15.30 3.63 -12.87
N ILE A 191 -15.54 2.38 -13.29
CA ILE A 191 -14.94 1.21 -12.65
C ILE A 191 -13.41 1.21 -12.85
N GLY A 192 -12.93 1.58 -14.03
CA GLY A 192 -11.51 1.74 -14.34
C GLY A 192 -10.86 2.83 -13.48
N PHE A 193 -11.53 3.95 -13.27
CA PHE A 193 -11.06 5.01 -12.37
C PHE A 193 -11.00 4.55 -10.90
N LEU A 194 -12.06 3.90 -10.39
CA LEU A 194 -12.05 3.35 -9.03
C LEU A 194 -10.95 2.32 -8.84
N PHE A 195 -10.74 1.45 -9.84
CA PHE A 195 -9.64 0.49 -9.84
C PHE A 195 -8.28 1.18 -9.84
N PHE A 196 -8.13 2.24 -10.64
CA PHE A 196 -6.91 3.04 -10.66
C PHE A 196 -6.64 3.72 -9.31
N CYS A 197 -7.66 4.18 -8.58
CA CYS A 197 -7.51 4.72 -7.22
C CYS A 197 -6.93 3.68 -6.24
N TRP A 198 -7.39 2.43 -6.28
CA TRP A 198 -6.82 1.37 -5.44
C TRP A 198 -5.37 1.04 -5.81
N VAL A 199 -5.07 1.02 -7.11
CA VAL A 199 -3.72 0.78 -7.63
C VAL A 199 -2.77 1.90 -7.22
N ASP A 200 -3.20 3.15 -7.32
CA ASP A 200 -2.44 4.33 -6.90
C ASP A 200 -2.13 4.30 -5.39
N ALA A 201 -3.15 4.05 -4.57
CA ALA A 201 -2.98 3.90 -3.13
C ALA A 201 -2.05 2.73 -2.77
N TYR A 202 -2.16 1.59 -3.47
CA TYR A 202 -1.26 0.45 -3.26
C TYR A 202 0.21 0.86 -3.44
N TYR A 203 0.55 1.62 -4.49
CA TYR A 203 1.94 2.04 -4.72
C TYR A 203 2.45 3.02 -3.68
N CYS A 204 1.62 3.96 -3.24
CA CYS A 204 2.01 4.90 -2.19
C CYS A 204 2.30 4.17 -0.87
N PHE A 205 1.45 3.21 -0.50
CA PHE A 205 1.59 2.44 0.73
C PHE A 205 2.60 1.30 0.63
N GLU A 206 2.98 0.87 -0.56
CA GLU A 206 3.92 -0.24 -0.74
C GLU A 206 5.24 0.03 -0.02
N PHE A 207 5.75 1.25 -0.08
CA PHE A 207 6.98 1.63 0.62
C PHE A 207 6.83 1.56 2.14
N VAL A 208 5.67 1.93 2.66
CA VAL A 208 5.33 1.82 4.09
C VAL A 208 5.38 0.36 4.52
N TRP A 209 4.78 -0.51 3.72
CA TRP A 209 4.70 -1.92 4.00
C TRP A 209 6.02 -2.65 3.82
N ILE A 210 6.86 -2.22 2.87
CA ILE A 210 8.23 -2.67 2.72
C ILE A 210 9.05 -2.28 3.94
N ALA A 211 8.93 -1.04 4.42
CA ALA A 211 9.63 -0.58 5.62
C ALA A 211 9.20 -1.38 6.88
N ARG A 212 7.93 -1.77 6.96
CA ARG A 212 7.36 -2.67 7.98
C ARG A 212 7.70 -4.15 7.77
N GLY A 213 8.36 -4.52 6.67
CA GLY A 213 8.74 -5.91 6.37
C GLY A 213 7.58 -6.83 6.01
N MET A 214 6.43 -6.30 5.58
CA MET A 214 5.29 -7.14 5.22
C MET A 214 5.53 -7.89 3.91
N SER A 215 5.12 -9.16 3.86
CA SER A 215 5.11 -9.98 2.64
C SER A 215 4.13 -9.43 1.60
N LEU A 216 4.31 -9.79 0.32
CA LEU A 216 3.47 -9.29 -0.77
C LEU A 216 1.99 -9.71 -0.62
N ALA A 217 1.73 -10.96 -0.22
CA ALA A 217 0.38 -11.46 0.03
C ALA A 217 -0.31 -10.66 1.16
N ARG A 218 0.44 -10.37 2.24
CA ARG A 218 -0.06 -9.55 3.35
C ARG A 218 -0.40 -8.12 2.91
N ARG A 219 0.40 -7.51 2.03
CA ARG A 219 0.14 -6.16 1.50
C ARG A 219 -1.20 -6.10 0.76
N ILE A 220 -1.42 -7.05 -0.14
CA ILE A 220 -2.65 -7.13 -0.93
C ILE A 220 -3.85 -7.36 -0.01
N ARG A 221 -3.75 -8.35 0.89
CA ARG A 221 -4.80 -8.62 1.88
C ARG A 221 -5.11 -7.40 2.75
N HIS A 222 -4.07 -6.68 3.21
CA HIS A 222 -4.23 -5.50 4.04
C HIS A 222 -4.99 -4.37 3.34
N LEU A 223 -4.76 -4.20 2.03
CA LEU A 223 -5.52 -3.25 1.20
C LEU A 223 -6.96 -3.73 0.97
N GLU A 224 -7.15 -4.98 0.57
CA GLU A 224 -8.47 -5.54 0.27
C GLU A 224 -9.41 -5.59 1.48
N GLU A 225 -8.86 -5.72 2.70
CA GLU A 225 -9.60 -5.63 3.97
C GLU A 225 -9.97 -4.19 4.37
N ARG A 226 -9.32 -3.17 3.78
CA ARG A 226 -9.51 -1.75 4.09
C ARG A 226 -9.82 -0.96 2.82
N TRP A 227 -10.56 -1.60 1.93
CA TRP A 227 -10.78 -1.15 0.56
C TRP A 227 -11.36 0.27 0.50
N ALA A 228 -12.26 0.65 1.41
CA ALA A 228 -12.89 1.98 1.43
C ALA A 228 -11.91 3.09 1.79
N TYR A 229 -11.04 2.86 2.77
CA TYR A 229 -9.98 3.80 3.15
C TYR A 229 -9.00 4.04 2.00
N TYR A 230 -8.50 2.96 1.39
CA TYR A 230 -7.52 3.06 0.30
C TYR A 230 -8.10 3.65 -0.97
N LEU A 231 -9.37 3.39 -1.26
CA LEU A 231 -10.06 4.00 -2.40
C LEU A 231 -10.01 5.53 -2.30
N MET A 232 -10.40 6.07 -1.14
CA MET A 232 -10.49 7.51 -0.93
C MET A 232 -9.12 8.17 -0.73
N PHE A 233 -8.14 7.43 -0.21
CA PHE A 233 -6.77 7.93 -0.12
C PHE A 233 -6.14 8.12 -1.51
N GLY A 234 -6.35 7.18 -2.43
CA GLY A 234 -5.81 7.25 -3.79
C GLY A 234 -6.62 8.15 -4.73
N LEU A 235 -7.81 8.61 -4.33
CA LEU A 235 -8.69 9.40 -5.19
C LEU A 235 -8.06 10.73 -5.64
N PRO A 236 -7.43 11.54 -4.76
CA PRO A 236 -6.87 12.83 -5.17
C PRO A 236 -5.70 12.68 -6.14
N SER A 237 -4.79 11.74 -5.89
CA SER A 237 -3.66 11.43 -6.77
C SER A 237 -4.14 10.87 -8.10
N ALA A 238 -5.07 9.90 -8.08
CA ALA A 238 -5.64 9.33 -9.30
C ALA A 238 -6.34 10.39 -10.16
N ALA A 239 -7.12 11.29 -9.54
CA ALA A 239 -7.80 12.38 -10.24
C ALA A 239 -6.80 13.31 -10.95
N LEU A 240 -5.71 13.69 -10.28
CA LEU A 240 -4.62 14.48 -10.88
C LEU A 240 -3.97 13.75 -12.06
N CYS A 241 -3.81 12.43 -11.95
CA CYS A 241 -3.18 11.58 -12.96
C CYS A 241 -4.12 11.17 -14.10
N THR A 242 -5.38 11.60 -14.11
CA THR A 242 -6.33 11.31 -15.21
C THR A 242 -6.74 12.56 -15.99
N TRP A 243 -6.28 13.74 -15.59
CA TRP A 243 -6.65 15.01 -16.22
C TRP A 243 -5.87 15.29 -17.52
N GLY A 244 -4.66 14.76 -17.67
CA GLY A 244 -3.76 15.04 -18.79
C GLY A 244 -3.71 13.96 -19.87
N SER A 245 -2.77 14.12 -20.81
CA SER A 245 -2.39 13.11 -21.80
C SER A 245 -1.66 11.94 -21.13
N THR A 246 -1.62 10.75 -21.75
CA THR A 246 -1.00 9.54 -21.16
C THR A 246 0.43 9.77 -20.65
N LEU A 247 1.23 10.56 -21.39
CA LEU A 247 2.60 10.88 -21.00
C LEU A 247 2.65 11.92 -19.87
N ALA A 248 1.80 12.95 -19.94
CA ALA A 248 1.69 13.94 -18.88
C ALA A 248 1.19 13.31 -17.56
N ASN A 249 0.27 12.35 -17.64
CA ASN A 249 -0.25 11.61 -16.49
C ASN A 249 0.84 10.81 -15.78
N ALA A 250 1.76 10.17 -16.52
CA ALA A 250 2.90 9.48 -15.94
C ALA A 250 3.88 10.44 -15.24
N ALA A 251 4.14 11.61 -15.83
CA ALA A 251 4.99 12.64 -15.24
C ALA A 251 4.33 13.31 -14.00
N LEU A 252 3.03 13.58 -14.06
CA LEU A 252 2.24 14.09 -12.94
C LEU A 252 2.23 13.10 -11.80
N PHE A 253 1.97 11.81 -12.07
CA PHE A 253 2.07 10.75 -11.09
C PHE A 253 3.44 10.76 -10.42
N ALA A 254 4.52 10.71 -11.20
CA ALA A 254 5.88 10.70 -10.66
C ALA A 254 6.22 11.94 -9.82
N LEU A 255 5.66 13.10 -10.17
CA LEU A 255 5.81 14.37 -9.44
C LEU A 255 5.06 14.36 -8.11
N VAL A 256 3.82 13.88 -8.08
CA VAL A 256 3.01 13.87 -6.84
C VAL A 256 3.38 12.73 -5.90
N PHE A 257 3.91 11.64 -6.46
CA PHE A 257 4.23 10.41 -5.75
C PHE A 257 5.00 10.57 -4.43
N PRO A 258 6.14 11.30 -4.37
CA PRO A 258 6.87 11.45 -3.10
C PRO A 258 6.04 12.14 -2.00
N MET A 259 5.11 13.02 -2.35
CA MET A 259 4.23 13.68 -1.37
C MET A 259 3.23 12.68 -0.78
N PHE A 260 2.60 11.86 -1.63
CA PHE A 260 1.67 10.82 -1.19
C PHE A 260 2.36 9.70 -0.39
N ILE A 261 3.62 9.38 -0.66
CA ILE A 261 4.40 8.44 0.16
C ILE A 261 4.62 8.99 1.58
N ILE A 262 4.95 10.28 1.72
CA ILE A 262 5.13 10.91 3.03
C ILE A 262 3.81 10.91 3.82
N MET A 263 2.69 11.20 3.14
CA MET A 263 1.34 11.12 3.74
C MET A 263 1.01 9.68 4.16
N ALA A 264 1.25 8.69 3.28
CA ALA A 264 1.04 7.27 3.57
C ALA A 264 1.88 6.76 4.74
N MET A 265 3.10 7.28 4.94
CA MET A 265 3.93 6.95 6.11
C MET A 265 3.31 7.40 7.43
N HIS A 266 2.66 8.56 7.44
CA HIS A 266 2.00 9.09 8.65
C HIS A 266 0.57 8.57 8.82
N ALA A 267 -0.03 8.06 7.76
CA ALA A 267 -1.37 7.51 7.74
C ALA A 267 -1.53 6.27 8.64
N ARG A 268 -2.70 6.17 9.27
CA ARG A 268 -3.12 5.00 10.06
C ARG A 268 -4.37 4.41 9.42
N PRO A 269 -4.21 3.46 8.48
CA PRO A 269 -5.35 2.92 7.73
C PRO A 269 -6.32 2.24 8.68
N LEU A 270 -7.57 2.69 8.66
CA LEU A 270 -8.68 2.13 9.42
C LEU A 270 -9.45 1.12 8.55
N PRO A 271 -10.10 0.12 9.17
CA PRO A 271 -10.12 -0.22 10.59
C PRO A 271 -8.82 -0.87 11.10
N ILE A 272 -8.57 -0.79 12.41
CA ILE A 272 -7.42 -1.47 13.05
C ILE A 272 -7.60 -2.99 12.94
N ASP A 273 -8.78 -3.49 13.28
CA ASP A 273 -9.19 -4.87 13.06
C ASP A 273 -10.44 -4.91 12.15
N PRO A 274 -10.31 -5.41 10.91
CA PRO A 274 -11.44 -5.54 9.97
C PRO A 274 -12.53 -6.48 10.45
N TYR A 275 -12.18 -7.46 11.29
CA TYR A 275 -13.12 -8.46 11.80
C TYR A 275 -13.80 -8.01 13.09
N SER A 276 -13.24 -7.03 13.81
CA SER A 276 -13.79 -6.44 15.03
C SER A 276 -13.71 -4.90 14.98
N PRO A 277 -14.54 -4.23 14.16
CA PRO A 277 -14.44 -2.79 13.91
C PRO A 277 -14.75 -1.92 15.12
N ILE A 278 -15.54 -2.41 16.08
CA ILE A 278 -15.95 -1.67 17.29
C ILE A 278 -15.50 -2.44 18.54
N ALA A 279 -14.25 -2.92 18.56
CA ALA A 279 -13.69 -3.59 19.74
C ALA A 279 -13.78 -2.63 20.96
N SER A 280 -14.85 -2.76 21.74
CA SER A 280 -15.05 -1.98 22.95
C SER A 280 -14.36 -2.72 24.09
N SER A 281 -13.52 -2.01 24.85
CA SER A 281 -12.78 -2.55 25.99
C SER A 281 -13.68 -3.02 27.15
N GLN A 282 -15.00 -2.90 27.02
CA GLN A 282 -16.00 -3.26 28.03
C GLN A 282 -16.90 -4.44 27.65
N SER A 283 -16.84 -4.96 26.42
CA SER A 283 -17.67 -6.10 26.00
C SER A 283 -16.83 -7.18 25.30
N ASP A 284 -16.78 -8.39 25.86
CA ASP A 284 -16.12 -9.57 25.26
C ASP A 284 -16.80 -10.10 23.99
N VAL A 285 -17.85 -9.44 23.51
CA VAL A 285 -18.63 -9.86 22.33
C VAL A 285 -18.05 -9.20 21.08
N VAL A 286 -17.36 -9.99 20.26
CA VAL A 286 -16.91 -9.58 18.92
C VAL A 286 -18.11 -9.41 18.00
N ARG A 287 -18.27 -8.19 17.47
CA ARG A 287 -19.32 -7.84 16.50
C ARG A 287 -18.71 -7.69 15.11
N HIS A 288 -19.03 -8.62 14.22
CA HIS A 288 -18.61 -8.54 12.83
C HIS A 288 -19.47 -7.53 12.06
N PRO A 289 -18.93 -6.88 11.01
CA PRO A 289 -19.75 -6.06 10.11
C PRO A 289 -20.82 -6.91 9.40
N SER A 290 -21.88 -6.27 8.95
CA SER A 290 -23.04 -6.94 8.35
C SER A 290 -22.61 -7.84 7.18
N PRO A 291 -23.22 -9.03 7.00
CA PRO A 291 -22.87 -9.95 5.90
C PRO A 291 -23.00 -9.36 4.49
N PHE A 292 -23.79 -8.29 4.32
CA PHE A 292 -24.00 -7.61 3.04
C PHE A 292 -22.86 -6.66 2.65
N VAL A 293 -22.00 -6.28 3.60
CA VAL A 293 -20.83 -5.43 3.35
C VAL A 293 -19.59 -6.33 3.42
N PRO A 294 -18.88 -6.58 2.30
CA PRO A 294 -17.74 -7.49 2.33
C PRO A 294 -16.61 -6.90 3.18
N ILE A 295 -16.10 -7.71 4.11
CA ILE A 295 -14.92 -7.39 4.93
C ILE A 295 -13.70 -7.27 4.02
N ARG A 296 -13.61 -8.15 3.03
CA ARG A 296 -12.51 -8.19 2.06
C ARG A 296 -13.09 -8.11 0.65
N LEU A 297 -12.69 -7.10 -0.11
CA LEU A 297 -13.04 -6.97 -1.52
C LEU A 297 -11.85 -7.43 -2.36
N PRO A 298 -11.95 -8.50 -3.17
CA PRO A 298 -10.83 -9.08 -3.91
C PRO A 298 -10.48 -8.25 -5.16
N ILE A 299 -10.08 -6.99 -4.96
CA ILE A 299 -9.78 -5.99 -6.01
C ILE A 299 -8.72 -6.51 -6.96
N PHE A 300 -7.67 -7.13 -6.43
CA PHE A 300 -6.52 -7.57 -7.21
C PHE A 300 -6.65 -9.02 -7.69
N ALA A 301 -7.79 -9.70 -7.48
CA ALA A 301 -7.93 -11.09 -7.88
C ALA A 301 -7.71 -11.32 -9.38
N LEU A 302 -8.22 -10.42 -10.22
CA LEU A 302 -8.01 -10.50 -11.67
C LEU A 302 -6.52 -10.28 -12.03
N VAL A 303 -5.86 -9.30 -11.41
CA VAL A 303 -4.43 -9.03 -11.58
C VAL A 303 -3.59 -10.23 -11.15
N LEU A 304 -3.88 -10.79 -9.99
CA LEU A 304 -3.20 -11.97 -9.44
C LEU A 304 -3.37 -13.18 -10.35
N PHE A 305 -4.58 -13.42 -10.85
CA PHE A 305 -4.84 -14.48 -11.81
C PHE A 305 -3.97 -14.31 -13.07
N LEU A 306 -3.93 -13.10 -13.65
CA LEU A 306 -3.08 -12.82 -14.82
C LEU A 306 -1.59 -13.01 -14.52
N ASN A 307 -1.12 -12.55 -13.36
CA ASN A 307 0.26 -12.71 -12.93
C ASN A 307 0.63 -14.19 -12.79
N ASP A 308 -0.24 -15.01 -12.19
CA ASP A 308 -0.02 -16.45 -12.04
C ASP A 308 0.06 -17.14 -13.39
N TRP A 309 -0.76 -16.71 -14.36
CA TRP A 309 -0.67 -17.18 -15.75
C TRP A 309 0.66 -16.81 -16.41
N ILE A 310 1.13 -15.57 -16.25
CA ILE A 310 2.43 -15.12 -16.76
C ILE A 310 3.56 -15.97 -16.16
N VAL A 311 3.56 -16.17 -14.83
CA VAL A 311 4.57 -16.99 -14.15
C VAL A 311 4.51 -18.44 -14.64
N LYS A 312 3.32 -18.99 -14.85
CA LYS A 312 3.13 -20.36 -15.36
C LYS A 312 3.69 -20.51 -16.77
N ILE A 313 3.45 -19.55 -17.67
CA ILE A 313 4.00 -19.56 -19.04
C ILE A 313 5.54 -19.51 -19.00
N LEU A 314 6.11 -18.62 -18.19
CA LEU A 314 7.57 -18.51 -18.03
C LEU A 314 8.19 -19.78 -17.45
N THR A 315 7.48 -20.47 -16.55
CA THR A 315 7.95 -21.72 -15.93
C THR A 315 7.81 -22.93 -16.87
N VAL A 316 6.77 -22.97 -17.71
CA VAL A 316 6.56 -24.05 -18.68
C VAL A 316 7.58 -23.99 -19.83
N GLY A 317 8.04 -22.79 -20.21
CA GLY A 317 9.14 -22.62 -21.17
C GLY A 317 10.53 -22.99 -20.63
N GLY A 318 10.69 -23.13 -19.30
CA GLY A 318 11.94 -23.45 -18.64
C GLY A 318 11.84 -24.72 -17.81
N GLY A 319 11.94 -25.89 -18.45
CA GLY A 319 12.32 -27.15 -17.82
C GLY A 319 11.57 -27.57 -16.55
N ASN A 320 10.52 -28.38 -16.74
CA ASN A 320 9.93 -29.35 -15.80
C ASN A 320 10.38 -29.28 -14.31
N SER A 321 9.85 -28.33 -13.55
CA SER A 321 9.78 -28.43 -12.09
C SER A 321 8.35 -28.19 -11.61
N ARG A 322 7.63 -29.28 -11.38
CA ARG A 322 6.42 -29.27 -10.55
C ARG A 322 6.81 -28.82 -9.15
N SER A 323 6.68 -27.53 -8.87
CA SER A 323 6.66 -27.01 -7.51
C SER A 323 5.55 -25.98 -7.38
N SER A 324 4.59 -26.29 -6.53
CA SER A 324 3.54 -25.43 -6.00
C SER A 324 4.14 -24.21 -5.27
N ARG A 325 4.75 -23.28 -6.02
CA ARG A 325 5.40 -22.08 -5.46
C ARG A 325 4.45 -20.90 -5.29
N GLY A 326 3.34 -20.84 -6.02
CA GLY A 326 2.40 -19.71 -5.97
C GLY A 326 1.68 -19.55 -4.62
N ARG A 327 1.30 -20.67 -3.97
CA ARG A 327 0.67 -20.65 -2.63
C ARG A 327 1.64 -20.84 -1.47
N ALA A 328 2.76 -21.54 -1.67
CA ALA A 328 3.69 -21.86 -0.59
C ALA A 328 4.42 -20.63 0.00
N PHE A 329 4.62 -19.56 -0.78
CA PHE A 329 5.17 -18.31 -0.24
C PHE A 329 4.17 -17.53 0.62
N SER A 330 2.86 -17.74 0.45
CA SER A 330 1.83 -17.23 1.36
C SER A 330 1.87 -18.03 2.66
N ASP A 331 1.68 -19.35 2.59
CA ASP A 331 1.51 -20.18 3.79
C ASP A 331 2.77 -20.26 4.66
N ALA A 332 3.98 -20.34 4.07
CA ALA A 332 5.21 -20.41 4.85
C ALA A 332 5.61 -19.05 5.47
N ALA A 333 5.26 -17.93 4.82
CA ALA A 333 5.41 -16.61 5.41
C ALA A 333 4.33 -16.35 6.46
N GLU A 334 3.09 -16.78 6.21
CA GLU A 334 1.94 -16.64 7.11
C GLU A 334 2.16 -17.41 8.42
N ASN A 335 2.64 -18.67 8.36
CA ASN A 335 2.96 -19.47 9.55
C ASN A 335 4.16 -18.93 10.36
N ALA A 336 5.21 -18.42 9.70
CA ALA A 336 6.35 -17.83 10.39
C ALA A 336 6.04 -16.43 10.97
N GLU A 337 5.07 -15.73 10.39
CA GLU A 337 4.68 -14.37 10.78
C GLU A 337 3.50 -14.33 11.76
N GLU A 338 2.62 -15.34 11.84
CA GLU A 338 1.62 -15.46 12.93
C GLU A 338 2.32 -15.53 14.30
N GLY A 339 3.47 -16.21 14.37
CA GLY A 339 4.32 -16.24 15.56
C GLY A 339 4.86 -14.86 15.96
N SER A 340 5.19 -13.98 15.00
CA SER A 340 5.73 -12.64 15.31
C SER A 340 4.64 -11.63 15.71
N VAL A 341 3.45 -11.73 15.12
CA VAL A 341 2.27 -10.92 15.49
C VAL A 341 1.82 -11.23 16.91
N LEU A 342 1.85 -12.50 17.33
CA LEU A 342 1.54 -12.91 18.70
C LEU A 342 2.57 -12.34 19.70
N PHE A 343 3.84 -12.24 19.30
CA PHE A 343 4.90 -11.62 20.09
C PHE A 343 4.73 -10.10 20.25
N ASP A 344 4.41 -9.37 19.17
CA ASP A 344 4.19 -7.91 19.22
C ASP A 344 2.89 -7.52 19.95
N ALA A 345 1.83 -8.31 19.81
CA ALA A 345 0.59 -8.12 20.57
C ALA A 345 0.81 -8.33 22.09
N ARG A 346 1.61 -9.35 22.46
CA ARG A 346 1.99 -9.62 23.86
C ARG A 346 2.93 -8.55 24.44
N ARG A 347 3.71 -7.88 23.60
CA ARG A 347 4.61 -6.79 24.01
C ARG A 347 3.88 -5.47 24.22
N LYS A 348 2.82 -5.19 23.45
CA LYS A 348 1.94 -4.02 23.67
C LYS A 348 1.03 -4.17 24.89
N SER A 349 0.65 -5.39 25.27
CA SER A 349 -0.19 -5.60 26.46
C SER A 349 0.58 -5.54 27.79
N SER A 350 1.92 -5.66 27.79
CA SER A 350 2.73 -5.63 29.00
C SER A 350 3.22 -4.24 29.42
N GLU A 351 2.98 -3.19 28.62
CA GLU A 351 3.53 -1.85 28.85
C GLU A 351 2.64 -0.92 29.69
N THR A 352 1.58 -1.43 30.33
CA THR A 352 0.69 -0.65 31.20
C THR A 352 0.50 -1.29 32.58
N LYS A 353 1.55 -1.31 33.40
CA LYS A 353 1.41 -1.33 34.87
C LYS A 353 2.47 -0.42 35.51
N PRO A 354 2.09 0.68 36.19
CA PRO A 354 3.03 1.43 37.01
C PRO A 354 3.28 0.70 38.33
N THR A 355 4.49 0.16 38.50
CA THR A 355 4.93 -0.50 39.74
C THR A 355 5.19 0.57 40.81
N ARG A 356 4.18 0.84 41.65
CA ARG A 356 4.32 1.71 42.83
C ARG A 356 4.98 0.90 43.96
N ALA A 357 6.32 0.89 44.00
CA ALA A 357 7.06 0.30 45.10
C ALA A 357 6.91 1.15 46.37
N ARG A 358 6.15 0.65 47.35
CA ARG A 358 6.02 1.26 48.69
C ARG A 358 7.11 0.66 49.57
N ILE A 359 8.15 1.44 49.83
CA ILE A 359 9.20 1.10 50.80
C ILE A 359 8.59 1.24 52.20
N ASN A 360 8.39 0.11 52.90
CA ASN A 360 8.06 0.09 54.32
C ASN A 360 9.36 0.07 55.13
N LEU A 361 9.71 1.21 55.75
CA LEU A 361 10.70 1.25 56.82
C LEU A 361 10.09 0.60 58.08
N GLY A 362 10.44 -0.65 58.34
CA GLY A 362 10.18 -1.34 59.60
C GLY A 362 11.33 -1.13 60.59
N ARG A 363 11.15 -0.18 61.51
CA ARG A 363 11.98 0.02 62.70
C ARG A 363 11.71 -1.11 63.70
N ARG A 364 12.71 -1.94 64.02
CA ARG A 364 12.76 -2.69 65.30
C ARG A 364 14.15 -2.62 65.90
N LYS A 365 14.15 -2.28 67.19
CA LYS A 365 15.26 -2.17 68.14
C LYS A 365 15.65 -3.54 68.72
N LEU A 366 16.83 -3.55 69.35
CA LEU A 366 17.39 -4.50 70.35
C LEU A 366 17.97 -5.77 69.70
N ASP A 367 19.23 -6.14 69.91
CA ASP A 367 20.18 -5.85 71.01
C ASP A 367 21.53 -5.27 70.56
#